data_AF-A0A7L5FX99-F1
#
_entry.id   AF-A0A7L5FX99-F1
#
_cell.length_a   1.000
_cell.length_b   1.000
_cell.length_c   1.000
_cell.angle_alpha   90.00
_cell.angle_beta   90.00
_cell.angle_gamma   90.00
#
_symmetry.space_group_name_H-M   'P 1'
#
loop_
_entity.id
_entity.type
_entity.pdbx_description
1 polymer ?
#
loop_
_entity_poly.entity_id
_entity_poly.type
_entity_poly.pdbx_seq_one_letter_code
_entity_poly.pdbx_strand_id
1 'polypeptide(L)'
;MIDTLRSCSGKSIDHQWRKTFDNILYTTNGILTQTLWEDQQDQDKHPEVTNQLSKISYCNVKKVLGASQTNMSTLERYYNASEKHVLRQINELEPQVIIFGGTYDILEPGLNIMHYKSVMENDLPWYYSQDQIILNARHPQSTSGTRQKYCDNIIKAVINWKNMNG
;
A
#
# COMPACT_ATOMS: atom_id res chain seq x y z
N MET A 1 15.56 -6.11 2.04
CA MET A 1 14.10 -6.07 2.33
C MET A 1 13.30 -6.51 1.12
N ILE A 2 13.31 -5.79 -0.01
CA ILE A 2 12.62 -6.24 -1.24
C ILE A 2 13.16 -7.60 -1.72
N ASP A 3 14.49 -7.80 -1.71
CA ASP A 3 15.09 -9.09 -2.09
C ASP A 3 14.70 -10.23 -1.13
N THR A 4 14.53 -9.90 0.16
CA THR A 4 14.04 -10.84 1.18
C THR A 4 12.59 -11.25 0.90
N LEU A 5 11.73 -10.29 0.53
CA LEU A 5 10.33 -10.57 0.19
C LEU A 5 10.20 -11.34 -1.14
N ARG A 6 11.05 -11.03 -2.12
CA ARG A 6 11.13 -11.80 -3.37
C ARG A 6 11.61 -13.24 -3.13
N SER A 7 12.50 -13.45 -2.15
CA SER A 7 12.94 -14.78 -1.74
C SER A 7 11.88 -15.59 -0.98
N CYS A 8 10.80 -14.95 -0.53
CA CYS A 8 9.66 -15.63 0.10
C CYS A 8 8.70 -16.28 -0.90
N SER A 9 8.94 -16.23 -2.22
CA SER A 9 8.09 -16.94 -3.17
C SER A 9 8.01 -18.44 -2.82
N GLY A 10 6.79 -18.92 -2.55
CA GLY A 10 6.53 -20.29 -2.08
C GLY A 10 6.89 -20.56 -0.61
N LYS A 11 7.11 -19.52 0.20
CA LYS A 11 7.33 -19.59 1.66
C LYS A 11 6.50 -18.53 2.37
N SER A 12 6.17 -18.76 3.64
CA SER A 12 5.53 -17.73 4.46
C SER A 12 6.48 -16.57 4.75
N ILE A 13 5.91 -15.40 5.06
CA ILE A 13 6.70 -14.23 5.47
C ILE A 13 7.33 -14.55 6.83
N ASP A 14 8.61 -14.21 7.00
CA ASP A 14 9.30 -14.32 8.29
C ASP A 14 8.56 -13.50 9.37
N HIS A 15 8.35 -14.11 10.54
CA HIS A 15 7.63 -13.55 11.68
C HIS A 15 8.02 -12.12 12.04
N GLN A 16 9.30 -11.74 11.90
CA GLN A 16 9.77 -10.39 12.24
C GLN A 16 9.19 -9.30 11.31
N TRP A 17 8.80 -9.68 10.09
CA TRP A 17 8.28 -8.77 9.07
C TRP A 17 6.75 -8.80 8.96
N ARG A 18 6.10 -9.84 9.49
CA ARG A 18 4.65 -10.07 9.39
C ARG A 18 3.78 -8.91 9.85
N LYS A 19 4.18 -8.21 10.92
CA LYS A 19 3.37 -7.11 11.46
C LYS A 19 3.08 -6.02 10.40
N THR A 20 4.03 -5.76 9.49
CA THR A 20 3.81 -4.86 8.35
C THR A 20 3.27 -5.61 7.15
N PHE A 21 3.94 -6.70 6.78
CA PHE A 21 3.76 -7.31 5.47
C PHE A 21 2.54 -8.20 5.37
N ASP A 22 1.96 -8.68 6.48
CA ASP A 22 0.66 -9.36 6.44
C ASP A 22 -0.42 -8.42 5.91
N ASN A 23 -0.46 -7.19 6.41
CA ASN A 23 -1.46 -6.21 5.99
C ASN A 23 -1.28 -5.86 4.52
N ILE A 24 -0.04 -5.70 4.05
CA ILE A 24 0.27 -5.48 2.63
C ILE A 24 -0.13 -6.71 1.80
N LEU A 25 0.23 -7.91 2.25
CA LEU A 25 -0.03 -9.18 1.58
C LEU A 25 -1.53 -9.40 1.37
N TYR A 26 -2.31 -9.37 2.43
CA TYR A 26 -3.74 -9.68 2.38
C TYR A 26 -4.54 -8.56 1.68
N THR A 27 -4.12 -7.30 1.82
CA THR A 27 -4.69 -6.20 1.01
C THR A 27 -4.43 -6.43 -0.48
N THR A 28 -3.19 -6.76 -0.84
CA THR A 28 -2.78 -7.01 -2.23
C THR A 28 -3.50 -8.23 -2.81
N ASN A 29 -3.51 -9.34 -2.06
CA ASN A 29 -4.18 -10.57 -2.46
C ASN A 29 -5.66 -10.29 -2.70
N GLY A 30 -6.36 -9.67 -1.75
CA GLY A 30 -7.78 -9.33 -1.89
C GLY A 30 -8.11 -8.41 -3.04
N ILE A 31 -7.23 -7.44 -3.38
CA ILE A 31 -7.40 -6.60 -4.58
C ILE A 31 -7.29 -7.42 -5.87
N LEU A 32 -6.36 -8.37 -5.92
CA LEU A 32 -6.07 -9.18 -7.10
C LEU A 32 -7.08 -10.32 -7.30
N THR A 33 -7.62 -10.88 -6.21
CA THR A 33 -8.62 -11.96 -6.23
C THR A 33 -10.05 -11.47 -6.05
N GLN A 34 -10.24 -10.18 -5.75
CA GLN A 34 -11.54 -9.56 -5.43
C GLN A 34 -12.25 -10.23 -4.23
N THR A 35 -11.48 -10.63 -3.20
CA THR A 35 -11.99 -11.27 -1.98
C THR A 35 -11.71 -10.45 -0.74
N LEU A 36 -12.69 -10.38 0.17
CA LEU A 36 -12.52 -9.72 1.47
C LEU A 36 -11.67 -10.57 2.41
N TRP A 37 -11.23 -9.98 3.52
CA TRP A 37 -10.35 -10.58 4.51
C TRP A 37 -10.79 -11.98 4.96
N GLU A 38 -12.08 -12.16 5.25
CA GLU A 38 -12.63 -13.41 5.79
C GLU A 38 -12.58 -14.58 4.80
N ASP A 39 -12.52 -14.27 3.51
CA ASP A 39 -12.45 -15.25 2.42
C ASP A 39 -11.00 -15.58 2.01
N GLN A 40 -10.00 -14.96 2.64
CA GLN A 40 -8.59 -15.16 2.27
C GLN A 40 -7.97 -16.36 2.97
N GLN A 41 -7.12 -17.07 2.23
CA GLN A 41 -6.35 -18.20 2.75
C GLN A 41 -5.22 -17.73 3.68
N ASP A 42 -5.03 -18.45 4.79
CA ASP A 42 -3.92 -18.21 5.72
C ASP A 42 -2.58 -18.58 5.09
N GLN A 43 -1.65 -17.61 5.01
CA GLN A 43 -0.31 -17.80 4.42
C GLN A 43 0.52 -18.92 5.08
N ASP A 44 0.23 -19.28 6.33
CA ASP A 44 0.95 -20.37 7.02
C ASP A 44 0.56 -21.74 6.51
N LYS A 45 -0.68 -21.87 6.04
CA LYS A 45 -1.20 -23.10 5.41
C LYS A 45 -1.07 -23.05 3.90
N HIS A 46 -1.03 -21.85 3.33
CA HIS A 46 -1.03 -21.54 1.91
C HIS A 46 0.10 -20.56 1.57
N PRO A 47 1.38 -20.99 1.66
CA PRO A 47 2.53 -20.10 1.42
C PRO A 47 2.56 -19.54 0.00
N GLU A 48 1.85 -20.13 -0.95
CA GLU A 48 1.63 -19.58 -2.30
C GLU A 48 0.96 -18.21 -2.30
N VAL A 49 0.21 -17.86 -1.25
CA VAL A 49 -0.40 -16.53 -1.10
C VAL A 49 0.68 -15.44 -1.11
N THR A 50 1.88 -15.71 -0.57
CA THR A 50 2.97 -14.74 -0.55
C THR A 50 3.50 -14.38 -1.94
N ASN A 51 3.24 -15.21 -2.95
CA ASN A 51 3.58 -14.91 -4.34
C ASN A 51 2.89 -13.65 -4.87
N GLN A 52 1.76 -13.24 -4.27
CA GLN A 52 1.09 -11.99 -4.66
C GLN A 52 1.98 -10.75 -4.42
N LEU A 53 2.91 -10.81 -3.46
CA LEU A 53 3.87 -9.71 -3.23
C LEU A 53 4.82 -9.48 -4.41
N SER A 54 5.01 -10.47 -5.29
CA SER A 54 5.81 -10.29 -6.51
C SER A 54 5.12 -9.43 -7.57
N LYS A 55 3.80 -9.21 -7.43
CA LYS A 55 2.98 -8.44 -8.37
C LYS A 55 2.83 -6.97 -7.98
N ILE A 56 3.49 -6.54 -6.90
CA ILE A 56 3.47 -5.15 -6.43
C ILE A 56 4.86 -4.56 -6.44
N SER A 57 4.90 -3.23 -6.54
CA SER A 57 6.08 -2.45 -6.21
C SER A 57 5.93 -1.86 -4.82
N TYR A 58 6.94 -2.06 -3.98
CA TYR A 58 7.02 -1.45 -2.66
C TYR A 58 8.04 -0.32 -2.68
N CYS A 59 7.62 0.89 -2.32
CA CYS A 59 8.49 2.06 -2.30
C CYS A 59 8.57 2.66 -0.89
N ASN A 60 9.76 2.63 -0.30
CA ASN A 60 10.05 3.44 0.89
C ASN A 60 10.28 4.89 0.50
N VAL A 61 9.61 5.82 1.19
CA VAL A 61 9.81 7.27 1.02
C VAL A 61 11.22 7.68 1.49
N LYS A 62 11.64 7.21 2.66
CA LYS A 62 13.00 7.44 3.17
C LYS A 62 13.97 6.46 2.51
N LYS A 63 15.01 6.98 1.84
CA LYS A 63 16.05 6.16 1.17
C LYS A 63 17.29 5.87 2.03
N VAL A 64 17.24 6.21 3.33
CA VAL A 64 18.30 5.90 4.30
C VAL A 64 17.74 5.06 5.44
N LEU A 65 18.63 4.36 6.17
CA LEU A 65 18.23 3.53 7.31
C LEU A 65 17.40 4.34 8.31
N GLY A 66 16.33 3.71 8.81
CA GLY A 66 15.38 4.29 9.77
C GLY A 66 15.58 3.74 11.18
N ALA A 67 15.10 4.49 12.16
CA ALA A 67 14.81 3.95 13.49
C ALA A 67 13.39 3.35 13.51
N SER A 68 13.01 2.70 14.60
CA SER A 68 11.70 2.07 14.79
C SER A 68 10.53 3.05 14.84
N GLN A 69 10.80 4.35 15.01
CA GLN A 69 9.78 5.40 15.00
C GLN A 69 10.10 6.47 13.94
N THR A 70 9.06 6.91 13.26
CA THR A 70 9.14 7.97 12.25
C THR A 70 8.86 9.32 12.91
N ASN A 71 9.83 10.22 12.84
CA ASN A 71 9.61 11.63 13.10
C ASN A 71 9.21 12.29 11.76
N MET A 72 8.01 12.88 11.70
CA MET A 72 7.44 13.38 10.43
C MET A 72 8.26 14.52 9.80
N SER A 73 8.76 15.48 10.59
CA SER A 73 9.61 16.55 10.05
C SER A 73 10.95 16.02 9.51
N THR A 74 11.47 14.97 10.14
CA THR A 74 12.66 14.26 9.64
C THR A 74 12.35 13.52 8.34
N LEU A 75 11.20 12.84 8.26
CA LEU A 75 10.77 12.14 7.04
C LEU A 75 10.59 13.12 5.88
N GLU A 76 9.92 14.24 6.12
CA GLU A 76 9.72 15.32 5.15
C GLU A 76 11.06 15.85 4.64
N ARG A 77 12.04 16.10 5.53
CA ARG A 77 13.39 16.52 5.11
C ARG A 77 14.07 15.50 4.20
N TYR A 78 13.96 14.20 4.50
CA TYR A 78 14.52 13.15 3.65
C TYR A 78 13.77 13.01 2.33
N TYR A 79 12.45 13.20 2.34
CA TYR A 79 11.64 13.24 1.14
C TYR A 79 12.05 14.41 0.26
N ASN A 80 12.15 15.63 0.78
CA ASN A 80 12.54 16.81 0.00
C ASN A 80 13.92 16.63 -0.67
N ALA A 81 14.84 15.93 -0.02
CA ALA A 81 16.15 15.59 -0.60
C ALA A 81 16.09 14.51 -1.71
N SER A 82 15.02 13.73 -1.79
CA SER A 82 14.86 12.59 -2.71
C SER A 82 13.56 12.61 -3.54
N GLU A 83 12.79 13.70 -3.49
CA GLU A 83 11.46 13.85 -4.06
C GLU A 83 11.44 13.45 -5.53
N LYS A 84 12.36 14.04 -6.33
CA LYS A 84 12.49 13.75 -7.75
C LYS A 84 12.66 12.26 -8.04
N HIS A 85 13.38 11.53 -7.18
CA HIS A 85 13.58 10.09 -7.36
C HIS A 85 12.32 9.30 -7.00
N VAL A 86 11.62 9.68 -5.93
CA VAL A 86 10.38 9.02 -5.50
C VAL A 86 9.26 9.23 -6.53
N LEU A 87 9.05 10.48 -6.98
CA LEU A 87 8.05 10.79 -7.99
C LEU A 87 8.39 10.13 -9.34
N ARG A 88 9.67 10.10 -9.73
CA ARG A 88 10.12 9.37 -10.92
C ARG A 88 9.79 7.88 -10.84
N GLN A 89 10.02 7.23 -9.68
CA GLN A 89 9.66 5.83 -9.50
C GLN A 89 8.16 5.58 -9.66
N ILE A 90 7.32 6.47 -9.12
CA ILE A 90 5.87 6.35 -9.28
C ILE A 90 5.47 6.53 -10.75
N ASN A 91 6.01 7.55 -11.42
CA ASN A 91 5.68 7.84 -12.81
C ASN A 91 6.15 6.75 -13.78
N GLU A 92 7.35 6.19 -13.59
CA GLU A 92 7.87 5.12 -14.46
C GLU A 92 7.13 3.78 -14.29
N LEU A 93 6.52 3.55 -13.13
CA LEU A 93 5.75 2.34 -12.85
C LEU A 93 4.31 2.39 -13.37
N GLU A 94 3.80 3.60 -13.65
CA GLU A 94 2.41 3.87 -14.07
C GLU A 94 1.37 3.03 -13.29
N PRO A 95 1.38 3.03 -11.95
CA PRO A 95 0.55 2.12 -11.18
C PRO A 95 -0.93 2.51 -11.30
N GLN A 96 -1.81 1.52 -11.50
CA GLN A 96 -3.26 1.73 -11.46
C GLN A 96 -3.79 1.97 -10.03
N VAL A 97 -3.10 1.41 -9.03
CA VAL A 97 -3.49 1.50 -7.62
C VAL A 97 -2.28 1.96 -6.82
N ILE A 98 -2.39 3.11 -6.16
CA ILE A 98 -1.38 3.64 -5.23
C ILE A 98 -1.96 3.60 -3.82
N ILE A 99 -1.30 2.89 -2.91
CA ILE A 99 -1.71 2.78 -1.50
C ILE A 99 -0.64 3.44 -0.63
N PHE A 100 -1.01 4.52 0.05
CA PHE A 100 -0.13 5.17 1.01
C PHE A 100 -0.08 4.42 2.34
N GLY A 101 1.04 4.55 3.04
CA GLY A 101 1.25 3.98 4.37
C GLY A 101 1.39 5.06 5.45
N GLY A 102 0.54 6.09 5.42
CA GLY A 102 0.64 7.26 6.31
C GLY A 102 1.63 8.34 5.85
N THR A 103 1.93 8.40 4.56
CA THR A 103 2.85 9.38 3.97
C THR A 103 2.22 10.23 2.88
N TYR A 104 0.89 10.21 2.75
CA TYR A 104 0.17 10.95 1.73
C TYR A 104 0.47 12.44 1.80
N ASP A 105 0.33 13.06 2.98
CA ASP A 105 0.50 14.51 3.16
C ASP A 105 1.89 15.04 2.77
N ILE A 106 2.91 14.17 2.75
CA ILE A 106 4.27 14.52 2.33
C ILE A 106 4.41 14.46 0.80
N LEU A 107 3.77 13.48 0.16
CA LEU A 107 3.93 13.24 -1.28
C LEU A 107 2.88 13.98 -2.11
N GLU A 108 1.70 14.23 -1.56
CA GLU A 108 0.54 14.83 -2.24
C GLU A 108 0.89 16.11 -3.02
N PRO A 109 1.70 17.05 -2.50
CA PRO A 109 2.05 18.26 -3.25
C PRO A 109 2.79 17.99 -4.57
N GLY A 110 3.45 16.84 -4.67
CA GLY A 110 4.14 16.36 -5.88
C GLY A 110 3.30 15.45 -6.78
N LEU A 111 2.11 15.02 -6.32
CA LEU A 111 1.18 14.22 -7.12
C LEU A 111 0.27 15.16 -7.92
N ASN A 112 0.26 15.04 -9.25
CA ASN A 112 -0.65 15.80 -10.09
C ASN A 112 -2.07 15.23 -10.02
N ILE A 113 -2.81 15.50 -8.94
CA ILE A 113 -4.15 14.96 -8.67
C ILE A 113 -5.28 15.95 -8.97
N MET A 114 -5.02 17.10 -9.61
CA MET A 114 -6.03 18.14 -9.84
C MET A 114 -7.27 17.65 -10.61
N HIS A 115 -7.12 16.60 -11.41
CA HIS A 115 -8.22 16.02 -12.20
C HIS A 115 -8.92 14.84 -11.52
N TYR A 116 -8.50 14.48 -10.31
CA TYR A 116 -9.03 13.31 -9.61
C TYR A 116 -10.30 13.70 -8.85
N LYS A 117 -11.28 12.80 -8.86
CA LYS A 117 -12.44 12.89 -7.98
C LYS A 117 -12.05 12.39 -6.59
N SER A 118 -12.59 12.99 -5.54
CA SER A 118 -12.34 12.59 -4.15
C SER A 118 -13.55 11.91 -3.51
N VAL A 119 -13.31 10.83 -2.76
CA VAL A 119 -14.32 10.12 -1.96
C VAL A 119 -13.77 9.90 -0.56
N MET A 120 -14.65 9.96 0.44
CA MET A 120 -14.38 9.56 1.81
C MET A 120 -15.30 8.40 2.16
N GLU A 121 -14.74 7.22 2.42
CA GLU A 121 -15.52 6.04 2.77
C GLU A 121 -14.79 5.25 3.86
N ASN A 122 -15.49 4.85 4.93
CA ASN A 122 -14.92 4.05 6.04
C ASN A 122 -13.62 4.61 6.65
N ASP A 123 -13.53 5.93 6.82
CA ASP A 123 -12.33 6.64 7.31
C ASP A 123 -11.10 6.52 6.38
N LEU A 124 -11.31 6.17 5.11
CA LEU A 124 -10.29 6.08 4.08
C LEU A 124 -10.57 7.11 2.96
N PRO A 125 -9.82 8.21 2.89
CA PRO A 125 -9.86 9.10 1.75
C PRO A 125 -9.24 8.42 0.53
N TRP A 126 -9.90 8.53 -0.62
CA TRP A 126 -9.34 8.10 -1.89
C TRP A 126 -9.65 9.08 -3.02
N TYR A 127 -8.73 9.13 -3.96
CA TYR A 127 -8.74 10.03 -5.11
C TYR A 127 -8.64 9.17 -6.36
N TYR A 128 -9.44 9.44 -7.38
CA TYR A 128 -9.42 8.59 -8.57
C TYR A 128 -9.69 9.33 -9.88
N SER A 129 -9.13 8.77 -10.94
CA SER A 129 -9.47 9.01 -12.34
C SER A 129 -10.04 7.72 -12.96
N GLN A 130 -10.21 7.70 -14.28
CA GLN A 130 -10.58 6.47 -14.99
C GLN A 130 -9.48 5.40 -14.87
N ASP A 131 -8.21 5.82 -14.88
CA ASP A 131 -7.06 4.91 -15.04
C ASP A 131 -6.33 4.62 -13.72
N GLN A 132 -6.52 5.46 -12.69
CA GLN A 132 -5.79 5.33 -11.44
C GLN A 132 -6.64 5.65 -10.21
N ILE A 133 -6.39 4.94 -9.12
CA ILE A 133 -6.85 5.23 -7.76
C ILE A 133 -5.67 5.44 -6.81
N ILE A 134 -5.78 6.45 -5.95
CA ILE A 134 -4.85 6.80 -4.88
C ILE A 134 -5.58 6.72 -3.54
N LEU A 135 -5.06 5.92 -2.61
CA LEU A 135 -5.65 5.66 -1.29
C LEU A 135 -4.78 6.25 -0.19
N ASN A 136 -5.31 7.21 0.58
CA ASN A 136 -4.64 7.78 1.76
C ASN A 136 -4.83 6.85 2.98
N ALA A 137 -4.27 5.65 2.90
CA ALA A 137 -4.33 4.69 3.99
C ALA A 137 -3.32 5.00 5.10
N ARG A 138 -3.67 4.60 6.33
CA ARG A 138 -2.76 4.67 7.48
C ARG A 138 -1.59 3.69 7.32
N HIS A 139 -0.54 3.89 8.11
CA HIS A 139 0.59 2.97 8.15
C HIS A 139 0.14 1.52 8.40
N PRO A 140 0.66 0.51 7.67
CA PRO A 140 0.22 -0.88 7.83
C PRO A 140 0.39 -1.43 9.25
N GLN A 141 1.36 -0.93 10.03
CA GLN A 141 1.52 -1.30 11.45
C GLN A 141 0.73 -0.43 12.44
N SER A 142 -0.17 0.44 11.96
CA SER A 142 -1.00 1.26 12.84
C SER A 142 -1.81 0.36 13.78
N THR A 143 -1.94 0.78 15.04
CA THR A 143 -2.78 0.10 16.04
C THR A 143 -4.25 0.52 15.95
N SER A 144 -4.59 1.37 14.99
CA SER A 144 -5.96 1.85 14.79
C SER A 144 -6.81 0.79 14.08
N GLY A 145 -7.55 0.00 14.87
CA GLY A 145 -8.51 -0.97 14.35
C GLY A 145 -7.93 -2.37 14.14
N THR A 146 -8.75 -3.25 13.55
CA THR A 146 -8.36 -4.64 13.26
C THR A 146 -7.73 -4.74 11.88
N ARG A 147 -6.92 -5.79 11.68
CA ARG A 147 -6.35 -6.13 10.37
C ARG A 147 -7.44 -6.34 9.31
N GLN A 148 -8.55 -6.98 9.68
CA GLN A 148 -9.71 -7.13 8.82
C GLN A 148 -10.23 -5.78 8.34
N LYS A 149 -10.52 -4.85 9.27
CA LYS A 149 -10.99 -3.51 8.91
C LYS A 149 -10.01 -2.79 7.98
N TYR A 150 -8.70 -2.88 8.27
CA TYR A 150 -7.67 -2.29 7.43
C TYR A 150 -7.71 -2.84 5.99
N CYS A 151 -7.69 -4.16 5.83
CA CYS A 151 -7.66 -4.79 4.51
C CYS A 151 -8.98 -4.55 3.76
N ASP A 152 -10.12 -4.79 4.40
CA ASP A 152 -11.43 -4.68 3.77
C ASP A 152 -11.72 -3.26 3.29
N ASN A 153 -11.35 -2.23 4.05
CA ASN A 153 -11.54 -0.84 3.63
C ASN A 153 -10.80 -0.53 2.32
N ILE A 154 -9.55 -0.99 2.21
CA ILE A 154 -8.72 -0.74 1.02
C ILE A 154 -9.23 -1.58 -0.15
N ILE A 155 -9.52 -2.87 0.06
CA ILE A 155 -10.02 -3.79 -0.98
C ILE A 155 -11.33 -3.26 -1.55
N LYS A 156 -12.29 -2.89 -0.68
CA LYS A 156 -13.60 -2.36 -1.10
C LYS A 156 -13.46 -1.07 -1.91
N ALA A 157 -12.59 -0.15 -1.50
CA ALA A 157 -12.38 1.08 -2.26
C ALA A 157 -11.87 0.80 -3.69
N VAL A 158 -10.94 -0.14 -3.85
CA VAL A 158 -10.45 -0.53 -5.18
C VAL A 158 -11.51 -1.27 -6.00
N ILE A 159 -12.31 -2.15 -5.40
CA ILE A 159 -13.41 -2.84 -6.09
C ILE A 159 -14.48 -1.82 -6.53
N ASN A 160 -14.87 -0.91 -5.63
CA ASN A 160 -15.85 0.14 -5.91
C ASN A 160 -15.38 1.00 -7.09
N TRP A 161 -14.12 1.43 -7.09
CA TRP A 161 -13.51 2.16 -8.21
C TRP A 161 -13.57 1.38 -9.54
N LYS A 162 -13.18 0.11 -9.53
CA LYS A 162 -13.24 -0.75 -10.74
C LYS A 162 -14.68 -0.86 -11.27
N ASN A 163 -15.67 -0.97 -10.39
CA ASN A 163 -17.08 -1.06 -10.79
C ASN A 163 -17.66 0.27 -11.29
N MET A 164 -17.06 1.42 -10.93
CA MET A 164 -17.46 2.72 -11.47
C MET A 164 -16.93 2.97 -12.89
N ASN A 165 -15.88 2.25 -13.29
CA ASN A 165 -15.15 2.45 -14.55
C ASN A 165 -15.23 1.26 -15.53
N GLY A 166 -15.90 0.17 -15.14
CA GLY A 166 -16.18 -1.00 -15.99
C GLY A 166 -17.56 -0.91 -16.63
#